data_AF-A0AAW2P1E6-F1
#
_entry.id   AF-A0AAW2P1E6-F1
#
_cell.length_a   1.000
_cell.length_b   1.000
_cell.length_c   1.000
_cell.angle_alpha   90.00
_cell.angle_beta   90.00
_cell.angle_gamma   90.00
#
_symmetry.space_group_name_H-M   'P 1'
#
loop_
_entity.id
_entity.type
_entity.pdbx_description
1 polymer ?
#
loop_
_entity_poly.entity_id
_entity_poly.type
_entity_poly.pdbx_seq_one_letter_code
_entity_poly.pdbx_strand_id
1 'polypeptide(L)'
;MDKEVVECCSGRNGFSASTCRCELQTPQCDAVGSTAVVAVVTPDKIVVSNCGDSRAVLCRNGVAIPLSIDHKPDRPDELNRIQEAGGRVIFWDGPRVLGVLAMSRAIGDNYLKPYVISEPEVTITERTEEDECLILASDGLWDVVSNETACGVARMCLQSRKPPSPPRSPGNDITVTEAGESSDKACSDASILLTKLALARHSTDNVSVVVVDLRRS
;
A
#
# COMPACT_ATOMS: atom_id res chain seq x y z
N MET A 1 -18.24 9.15 -16.03
CA MET A 1 -19.10 8.28 -15.19
C MET A 1 -20.46 8.22 -15.84
N ASP A 2 -20.71 7.08 -16.43
CA ASP A 2 -21.59 6.89 -17.57
C ASP A 2 -23.07 6.74 -17.19
N LYS A 3 -23.93 7.13 -18.13
CA LYS A 3 -25.39 7.19 -18.02
C LYS A 3 -26.07 5.80 -17.89
N GLU A 4 -25.31 4.73 -17.68
CA GLU A 4 -25.81 3.35 -17.63
C GLU A 4 -26.22 2.88 -16.22
N VAL A 5 -25.94 3.66 -15.16
CA VAL A 5 -26.38 3.30 -13.78
C VAL A 5 -27.84 3.65 -13.52
N VAL A 6 -28.48 4.45 -14.39
CA VAL A 6 -29.86 4.93 -14.19
C VAL A 6 -30.93 3.93 -14.68
N GLU A 7 -30.56 2.95 -15.50
CA GLU A 7 -31.54 2.10 -16.19
C GLU A 7 -31.97 0.84 -15.42
N CYS A 8 -31.37 0.56 -14.25
CA CYS A 8 -31.76 -0.59 -13.42
C CYS A 8 -33.07 -0.36 -12.63
N CYS A 9 -33.57 0.89 -12.58
CA CYS A 9 -34.71 1.25 -11.73
C CYS A 9 -36.06 1.37 -12.46
N SER A 10 -36.11 1.18 -13.78
CA SER A 10 -37.33 1.50 -14.57
C SER A 10 -38.20 0.30 -14.96
N GLY A 11 -37.94 -0.90 -14.43
CA GLY A 11 -38.65 -2.10 -14.86
C GLY A 11 -39.11 -3.02 -13.74
N ARG A 12 -40.29 -2.73 -13.14
CA ARG A 12 -41.41 -3.69 -12.91
C ARG A 12 -42.40 -3.20 -11.85
N ASN A 13 -43.67 -3.24 -12.24
CA ASN A 13 -44.86 -3.04 -11.42
C ASN A 13 -44.87 -3.89 -10.14
N GLY A 14 -45.28 -3.26 -9.03
CA GLY A 14 -46.08 -3.91 -8.00
C GLY A 14 -45.32 -4.49 -6.81
N PHE A 15 -44.70 -3.65 -5.98
CA PHE A 15 -44.53 -3.92 -4.55
C PHE A 15 -44.67 -2.61 -3.78
N SER A 16 -45.44 -2.65 -2.69
CA SER A 16 -45.65 -1.52 -1.77
C SER A 16 -44.30 -0.98 -1.33
N ALA A 17 -43.93 0.19 -1.85
CA ALA A 17 -42.74 0.89 -1.42
C ALA A 17 -42.94 1.31 0.04
N SER A 18 -42.30 0.57 0.95
CA SER A 18 -41.94 1.10 2.25
C SER A 18 -41.06 2.31 1.97
N THR A 19 -41.64 3.51 1.97
CA THR A 19 -40.87 4.75 1.85
C THR A 19 -40.07 4.90 3.14
N CYS A 20 -38.89 4.29 3.18
CA CYS A 20 -37.93 4.50 4.22
C CYS A 20 -37.59 6.00 4.21
N ARG A 21 -38.12 6.74 5.19
CA ARG A 21 -37.89 8.18 5.41
C ARG A 21 -36.49 8.51 5.92
N CYS A 22 -35.57 7.56 5.86
CA CYS A 22 -34.15 7.85 5.97
C CYS A 22 -33.70 8.44 4.64
N GLU A 23 -33.81 9.77 4.50
CA GLU A 23 -32.71 10.48 3.84
C GLU A 23 -31.45 10.02 4.57
N LEU A 24 -30.69 9.11 3.96
CA LEU A 24 -29.31 8.88 4.34
C LEU A 24 -28.60 10.21 4.06
N GLN A 25 -28.70 11.14 5.00
CA GLN A 25 -27.75 12.23 5.12
C GLN A 25 -26.41 11.54 5.39
N THR A 26 -25.70 11.21 4.31
CA THR A 26 -24.29 10.91 4.39
C THR A 26 -23.66 12.08 5.13
N PRO A 27 -23.00 11.88 6.28
CA PRO A 27 -22.29 12.96 6.93
C PRO A 27 -21.40 13.60 5.86
N GLN A 28 -21.53 14.92 5.66
CA GLN A 28 -20.70 15.69 4.74
C GLN A 28 -19.28 15.72 5.31
N CYS A 29 -18.58 14.59 5.13
CA CYS A 29 -17.24 14.37 5.62
C CYS A 29 -16.25 14.65 4.49
N ASP A 30 -16.34 15.85 3.93
CA ASP A 30 -15.51 16.24 2.77
C ASP A 30 -14.03 16.35 3.13
N ALA A 31 -13.71 16.39 4.44
CA ALA A 31 -12.36 16.51 4.98
C ALA A 31 -11.72 15.17 5.38
N VAL A 32 -12.29 14.03 4.99
CA VAL A 32 -11.67 12.71 5.19
C VAL A 32 -11.19 12.14 3.87
N GLY A 33 -9.98 11.59 3.90
CA GLY A 33 -9.39 10.87 2.81
C GLY A 33 -8.42 9.79 3.27
N SER A 34 -7.86 9.07 2.31
CA SER A 34 -6.92 7.99 2.55
C SER A 34 -5.96 7.82 1.38
N THR A 35 -4.75 7.35 1.69
CA THR A 35 -3.83 6.85 0.67
C THR A 35 -4.27 5.47 0.21
N ALA A 36 -3.82 5.07 -0.98
CA ALA A 36 -3.96 3.69 -1.43
C ALA A 36 -2.70 3.27 -2.20
N VAL A 37 -1.99 2.28 -1.66
CA VAL A 37 -0.99 1.53 -2.40
C VAL A 37 -1.47 0.08 -2.52
N VAL A 38 -1.59 -0.38 -3.77
CA VAL A 38 -2.14 -1.72 -4.08
C VAL A 38 -1.14 -2.44 -4.97
N ALA A 39 -0.90 -3.73 -4.68
CA ALA A 39 -0.09 -4.60 -5.52
C ALA A 39 -0.90 -5.82 -5.96
N VAL A 40 -0.87 -6.11 -7.27
CA VAL A 40 -1.33 -7.37 -7.85
C VAL A 40 -0.10 -8.17 -8.24
N VAL A 41 0.07 -9.34 -7.62
CA VAL A 41 1.20 -10.24 -7.85
C VAL A 41 0.72 -11.44 -8.67
N THR A 42 1.39 -11.67 -9.79
CA THR A 42 1.18 -12.80 -10.70
C THR A 42 2.47 -13.61 -10.81
N PRO A 43 2.48 -14.81 -11.43
CA PRO A 43 3.70 -15.58 -11.64
C PRO A 43 4.79 -14.81 -12.41
N ASP A 44 4.41 -13.96 -13.35
CA ASP A 44 5.31 -13.24 -14.25
C ASP A 44 5.47 -11.76 -13.94
N LYS A 45 4.50 -11.12 -13.26
CA LYS A 45 4.48 -9.66 -13.07
C LYS A 45 4.04 -9.21 -11.68
N ILE A 46 4.51 -8.03 -11.30
CA ILE A 46 4.04 -7.24 -10.17
C ILE A 46 3.48 -5.94 -10.73
N VAL A 47 2.19 -5.70 -10.51
CA VAL A 47 1.52 -4.45 -10.88
C VAL A 47 1.24 -3.66 -9.61
N VAL A 48 1.80 -2.46 -9.50
CA VAL A 48 1.59 -1.56 -8.36
C VAL A 48 0.81 -0.34 -8.81
N SER A 49 -0.25 0.01 -8.07
CA SER A 49 -1.00 1.24 -8.24
C SER A 49 -0.92 2.05 -6.95
N ASN A 50 -0.37 3.27 -7.01
CA ASN A 50 -0.21 4.15 -5.85
C ASN A 50 -1.00 5.44 -6.02
N CYS A 51 -1.70 5.86 -4.96
CA CYS A 51 -2.33 7.17 -4.81
C CYS A 51 -2.12 7.66 -3.37
N GLY A 52 -0.96 8.28 -3.12
CA GLY A 52 -0.62 8.88 -1.83
C GLY A 52 0.87 8.79 -1.58
N ASP A 53 1.25 8.79 -0.30
CA ASP A 53 2.63 8.64 0.18
C ASP A 53 2.87 7.36 1.02
N SER A 54 1.89 6.45 1.04
CA SER A 54 2.21 5.02 1.24
C SER A 54 3.09 4.52 0.10
N ARG A 55 3.91 3.49 0.35
CA ARG A 55 4.91 3.03 -0.63
C ARG A 55 4.98 1.52 -0.75
N ALA A 56 5.24 1.05 -1.97
CA ALA A 56 5.60 -0.32 -2.30
C ALA A 56 7.07 -0.41 -2.72
N VAL A 57 7.81 -1.33 -2.11
CA VAL A 57 9.25 -1.55 -2.34
C VAL A 57 9.52 -3.03 -2.58
N LEU A 58 10.13 -3.34 -3.73
CA LEU A 58 10.61 -4.66 -4.09
C LEU A 58 12.04 -4.86 -3.59
N CYS A 59 12.32 -6.01 -2.98
CA CYS A 59 13.68 -6.48 -2.71
C CYS A 59 14.09 -7.46 -3.81
N ARG A 60 15.08 -7.09 -4.64
CA ARG A 60 15.64 -7.92 -5.70
C ARG A 60 17.13 -8.07 -5.50
N ASN A 61 17.63 -9.30 -5.36
CA ASN A 61 19.03 -9.60 -5.11
C ASN A 61 19.64 -8.72 -3.99
N GLY A 62 18.88 -8.56 -2.92
CA GLY A 62 19.22 -7.74 -1.77
C GLY A 62 19.21 -6.22 -1.95
N VAL A 63 18.82 -5.71 -3.13
CA VAL A 63 18.68 -4.28 -3.44
C VAL A 63 17.22 -3.86 -3.32
N ALA A 64 16.97 -2.71 -2.70
CA ALA A 64 15.65 -2.13 -2.60
C ALA A 64 15.30 -1.33 -3.86
N ILE A 65 14.19 -1.68 -4.50
CA ILE A 65 13.68 -1.05 -5.72
C ILE A 65 12.27 -0.52 -5.42
N PRO A 66 12.08 0.80 -5.25
CA PRO A 66 10.75 1.36 -5.07
C PRO A 66 9.91 1.15 -6.34
N LEU A 67 8.73 0.56 -6.19
CA LEU A 67 7.78 0.33 -7.30
C LEU A 67 6.72 1.43 -7.37
N SER A 68 6.68 2.33 -6.38
CA SER A 68 5.86 3.53 -6.36
C SER A 68 6.70 4.74 -5.95
N ILE A 69 6.31 5.91 -6.44
CA ILE A 69 6.88 7.20 -6.04
C ILE A 69 5.81 7.92 -5.23
N ASP A 70 6.19 8.45 -4.06
CA ASP A 70 5.27 9.18 -3.19
C ASP A 70 4.74 10.44 -3.88
N HIS A 71 3.44 10.68 -3.76
CA HIS A 71 2.81 11.89 -4.24
C HIS A 71 3.01 13.05 -3.24
N LYS A 72 4.25 13.50 -3.06
CA LYS A 72 4.55 14.66 -2.19
C LYS A 72 4.30 16.00 -2.90
N PRO A 73 3.76 17.03 -2.23
CA PRO A 73 3.42 18.30 -2.88
C PRO A 73 4.59 19.09 -3.46
N ASP A 74 5.82 18.82 -3.02
CA ASP A 74 7.05 19.41 -3.53
C ASP A 74 7.68 18.63 -4.70
N ARG A 75 7.10 17.48 -5.09
CA ARG A 75 7.51 16.77 -6.31
C ARG A 75 7.28 17.69 -7.51
N PRO A 76 8.27 17.93 -8.39
CA PRO A 76 8.21 19.03 -9.36
C PRO A 76 6.98 19.05 -10.26
N ASP A 77 6.52 17.88 -10.70
CA ASP A 77 5.31 17.70 -11.51
C ASP A 77 4.02 17.97 -10.71
N GLU A 78 3.93 17.46 -9.48
CA GLU A 78 2.78 17.69 -8.59
C GLU A 78 2.69 19.16 -8.15
N LEU A 79 3.83 19.77 -7.83
CA LEU A 79 3.91 21.19 -7.49
C LEU A 79 3.38 22.06 -8.63
N ASN A 80 3.84 21.79 -9.86
CA ASN A 80 3.38 22.53 -11.04
C ASN A 80 1.87 22.32 -11.26
N ARG A 81 1.39 21.06 -11.20
CA ARG A 81 -0.04 20.73 -11.33
C ARG A 81 -0.91 21.48 -10.32
N ILE A 82 -0.49 21.55 -9.06
CA ILE A 82 -1.20 22.27 -7.99
C ILE A 82 -1.24 23.78 -8.28
N GLN A 83 -0.12 24.37 -8.71
CA GLN A 83 -0.02 25.80 -9.00
C GLN A 83 -0.82 26.21 -10.25
N GLU A 84 -0.78 25.40 -11.31
CA GLU A 84 -1.57 25.62 -12.54
C GLU A 84 -3.08 25.57 -12.25
N ALA A 85 -3.51 24.77 -11.28
CA ALA A 85 -4.89 24.73 -10.81
C ALA A 85 -5.27 25.92 -9.89
N GLY A 86 -4.35 26.85 -9.60
CA GLY A 86 -4.55 28.00 -8.72
C GLY A 86 -4.28 27.71 -7.23
N GLY A 87 -3.76 26.53 -6.91
CA GLY A 87 -3.41 26.12 -5.55
C GLY A 87 -2.05 26.64 -5.11
N ARG A 88 -1.68 26.35 -3.86
CA ARG A 88 -0.36 26.67 -3.30
C ARG A 88 0.17 25.49 -2.52
N VAL A 89 1.49 25.35 -2.52
CA VAL A 89 2.22 24.46 -1.61
C VAL A 89 2.90 25.33 -0.58
N ILE A 90 2.59 25.09 0.69
CA ILE A 90 3.08 25.87 1.84
C ILE A 90 3.95 24.93 2.69
N PHE A 91 5.13 25.39 3.07
CA PHE A 91 6.02 24.63 3.94
C PHE A 91 5.63 24.86 5.41
N TRP A 92 4.98 23.88 6.02
CA TRP A 92 4.52 23.89 7.40
C TRP A 92 4.70 22.48 7.98
N ASP A 93 5.84 22.23 8.62
CA ASP A 93 6.27 20.88 9.01
C ASP A 93 6.24 19.91 7.81
N GLY A 94 6.97 20.30 6.77
CA GLY A 94 6.95 19.67 5.45
C GLY A 94 6.07 20.41 4.42
N PRO A 95 6.17 20.03 3.14
CA PRO A 95 5.39 20.62 2.06
C PRO A 95 3.93 20.15 2.12
N ARG A 96 2.99 21.10 2.18
CA ARG A 96 1.56 20.80 2.29
C ARG A 96 0.72 21.55 1.26
N VAL A 97 -0.26 20.87 0.68
CA VAL A 97 -1.27 21.49 -0.20
C VAL A 97 -2.12 22.44 0.63
N LEU A 98 -2.10 23.73 0.26
CA LEU A 98 -2.73 24.83 0.99
C LEU A 98 -2.32 24.93 2.48
N GLY A 99 -1.18 24.35 2.86
CA GLY A 99 -0.74 24.28 4.26
C GLY A 99 -1.45 23.20 5.10
N VAL A 100 -2.29 22.36 4.49
CA VAL A 100 -3.13 21.39 5.19
C VAL A 100 -2.62 19.96 5.03
N LEU A 101 -2.64 19.43 3.80
CA LEU A 101 -2.38 18.01 3.54
C LEU A 101 -0.95 17.77 3.01
N ALA A 102 -0.21 16.83 3.60
CA ALA A 102 1.20 16.53 3.29
C ALA A 102 1.41 15.63 2.03
N MET A 103 0.32 15.34 1.32
CA MET A 103 0.31 14.60 0.06
C MET A 103 -0.53 15.33 -0.99
N SER A 104 -0.18 15.15 -2.25
CA SER A 104 -0.77 15.83 -3.41
C SER A 104 -1.87 15.00 -4.10
N ARG A 105 -1.98 13.72 -3.75
CA ARG A 105 -3.03 12.81 -4.24
C ARG A 105 -3.56 11.94 -3.11
N ALA A 106 -4.88 11.77 -3.07
CA ALA A 106 -5.58 10.95 -2.07
C ALA A 106 -6.98 10.57 -2.58
N ILE A 107 -7.52 9.47 -2.06
CA ILE A 107 -8.93 9.11 -2.23
C ILE A 107 -9.72 9.86 -1.18
N GLY A 108 -10.76 10.60 -1.57
CA GLY A 108 -11.49 11.50 -0.68
C GLY A 108 -10.94 12.93 -0.75
N ASP A 109 -10.85 13.59 0.41
CA ASP A 109 -10.38 14.98 0.57
C ASP A 109 -11.06 15.94 -0.41
N ASN A 110 -12.38 15.82 -0.54
CA ASN A 110 -13.18 16.58 -1.52
C ASN A 110 -13.01 18.09 -1.36
N TYR A 111 -12.83 18.58 -0.13
CA TYR A 111 -12.61 20.00 0.15
C TYR A 111 -11.30 20.57 -0.44
N LEU A 112 -10.32 19.72 -0.77
CA LEU A 112 -9.05 20.11 -1.39
C LEU A 112 -9.04 19.88 -2.91
N LYS A 113 -10.14 19.43 -3.51
CA LYS A 113 -10.25 19.35 -4.98
C LYS A 113 -10.34 20.77 -5.56
N PRO A 114 -9.68 21.05 -6.70
CA PRO A 114 -9.00 20.12 -7.61
C PRO A 114 -7.50 19.89 -7.33
N TYR A 115 -6.95 20.44 -6.24
CA TYR A 115 -5.51 20.38 -5.94
C TYR A 115 -5.07 18.96 -5.53
N VAL A 116 -5.87 18.29 -4.72
CA VAL A 116 -5.68 16.88 -4.33
C VAL A 116 -6.57 15.99 -5.20
N ILE A 117 -5.95 15.23 -6.10
CA ILE A 117 -6.65 14.34 -7.04
C ILE A 117 -6.57 12.88 -6.58
N SER A 118 -7.47 12.04 -7.08
CA SER A 118 -7.53 10.60 -6.75
C SER A 118 -7.00 9.71 -7.86
N GLU A 119 -6.19 10.28 -8.77
CA GLU A 119 -5.63 9.55 -9.92
C GLU A 119 -4.32 8.85 -9.52
N PRO A 120 -4.28 7.51 -9.57
CA PRO A 120 -3.08 6.76 -9.20
C PRO A 120 -2.02 6.77 -10.31
N GLU A 121 -0.77 6.51 -9.90
CA GLU A 121 0.31 6.10 -10.82
C GLU A 121 0.47 4.58 -10.78
N VAL A 122 0.65 3.97 -11.95
CA VAL A 122 0.75 2.51 -12.11
C VAL A 122 2.11 2.11 -12.65
N THR A 123 2.76 1.17 -11.98
CA THR A 123 4.02 0.54 -12.40
C THR A 123 3.78 -0.94 -12.69
N ILE A 124 4.32 -1.45 -13.80
CA ILE A 124 4.31 -2.87 -14.14
C ILE A 124 5.76 -3.34 -14.17
N THR A 125 6.09 -4.31 -13.32
CA THR A 125 7.46 -4.85 -13.19
C THR A 125 7.44 -6.34 -13.50
N GLU A 126 8.30 -6.77 -14.42
CA GLU A 126 8.51 -8.20 -14.69
C GLU A 126 9.22 -8.86 -13.51
N ARG A 127 8.75 -10.04 -13.13
CA ARG A 127 9.34 -10.84 -12.06
C ARG A 127 10.58 -11.57 -12.56
N THR A 128 11.48 -11.81 -11.61
CA THR A 128 12.72 -12.54 -11.84
C THR A 128 12.95 -13.50 -10.68
N GLU A 129 13.79 -14.52 -10.89
CA GLU A 129 14.18 -15.45 -9.82
C GLU A 129 14.98 -14.76 -8.68
N GLU A 130 15.47 -13.56 -8.93
CA GLU A 130 16.16 -12.70 -7.96
C GLU A 130 15.20 -11.96 -7.02
N ASP A 131 13.89 -12.00 -7.26
CA ASP A 131 12.90 -11.34 -6.42
C ASP A 131 12.72 -12.07 -5.08
N GLU A 132 13.07 -11.39 -3.99
CA GLU A 132 13.03 -11.98 -2.66
C GLU A 132 11.71 -11.68 -1.95
N CYS A 133 11.32 -10.41 -1.89
CA CYS A 133 10.07 -10.00 -1.24
C CYS A 133 9.55 -8.65 -1.73
N LEU A 134 8.26 -8.41 -1.53
CA LEU A 134 7.61 -7.12 -1.72
C LEU A 134 7.12 -6.60 -0.36
N ILE A 135 7.36 -5.32 -0.10
CA ILE A 135 6.92 -4.63 1.12
C ILE A 135 5.98 -3.51 0.73
N LEU A 136 4.77 -3.49 1.30
CA LEU A 136 3.85 -2.36 1.23
C LEU A 136 3.69 -1.79 2.65
N ALA A 137 3.83 -0.49 2.82
CA ALA A 137 3.60 0.12 4.13
C ALA A 137 3.14 1.58 4.03
N SER A 138 2.54 2.06 5.12
CA SER A 138 2.27 3.48 5.34
C SER A 138 3.56 4.26 5.61
N ASP A 139 3.49 5.58 5.45
CA ASP A 139 4.51 6.56 5.84
C ASP A 139 4.97 6.42 7.30
N GLY A 140 4.11 5.96 8.21
CA GLY A 140 4.50 5.60 9.57
C GLY A 140 5.70 4.63 9.66
N LEU A 141 5.93 3.79 8.64
CA LEU A 141 7.19 3.06 8.46
C LEU A 141 8.24 3.91 7.73
N TRP A 142 7.89 4.42 6.55
CA TRP A 142 8.84 5.00 5.59
C TRP A 142 9.48 6.32 6.03
N ASP A 143 8.87 7.05 6.95
CA ASP A 143 9.40 8.29 7.50
C ASP A 143 10.62 8.05 8.41
N VAL A 144 10.72 6.85 9.00
CA VAL A 144 11.80 6.52 9.96
C VAL A 144 12.63 5.29 9.56
N VAL A 145 12.20 4.53 8.56
CA VAL A 145 12.91 3.36 8.03
C VAL A 145 13.16 3.51 6.53
N SER A 146 14.44 3.47 6.13
CA SER A 146 14.82 3.52 4.71
C SER A 146 14.42 2.24 3.98
N ASN A 147 14.24 2.35 2.65
CA ASN A 147 13.92 1.21 1.78
C ASN A 147 14.93 0.05 1.97
N GLU A 148 16.22 0.36 2.02
CA GLU A 148 17.30 -0.62 2.18
C GLU A 148 17.27 -1.30 3.55
N THR A 149 16.99 -0.52 4.60
CA THR A 149 16.85 -1.07 5.96
C THR A 149 15.66 -2.02 6.02
N ALA A 150 14.51 -1.63 5.45
CA ALA A 150 13.30 -2.44 5.45
C ALA A 150 13.51 -3.76 4.69
N CYS A 151 14.08 -3.70 3.48
CA CYS A 151 14.43 -4.89 2.70
C CYS A 151 15.42 -5.79 3.44
N GLY A 152 16.43 -5.22 4.11
CA GLY A 152 17.39 -5.98 4.92
C GLY A 152 16.74 -6.76 6.06
N VAL A 153 15.87 -6.10 6.83
CA VAL A 153 15.12 -6.73 7.94
C VAL A 153 14.21 -7.83 7.43
N ALA A 154 13.41 -7.56 6.38
CA ALA A 154 12.52 -8.55 5.79
C ALA A 154 13.30 -9.77 5.29
N ARG A 155 14.43 -9.53 4.59
CA ARG A 155 15.31 -10.58 4.09
C ARG A 155 15.86 -11.46 5.21
N MET A 156 16.31 -10.88 6.32
CA MET A 156 16.81 -11.65 7.47
C MET A 156 15.76 -12.62 8.03
N CYS A 157 14.51 -12.18 8.19
CA CYS A 157 13.41 -13.02 8.64
C CYS A 157 13.13 -14.16 7.64
N LEU A 158 13.11 -13.82 6.35
CA LEU A 158 12.83 -14.75 5.25
C LEU A 158 13.96 -15.77 5.02
N GLN A 159 15.20 -15.44 5.37
CA GLN A 159 16.39 -16.29 5.23
C GLN A 159 16.71 -17.12 6.48
N SER A 160 16.11 -16.84 7.64
CA SER A 160 16.34 -17.57 8.91
C SER A 160 15.84 -19.03 8.91
N ARG A 161 15.67 -19.64 7.72
CA ARG A 161 15.46 -21.08 7.56
C ARG A 161 16.73 -21.83 7.98
N LYS A 162 16.55 -22.78 8.89
CA LYS A 162 17.53 -23.74 9.42
C LYS A 162 18.44 -24.30 8.31
N PRO A 163 19.75 -24.53 8.56
CA PRO A 163 20.57 -25.37 7.68
C PRO A 163 19.93 -26.76 7.53
N PRO A 164 20.20 -27.50 6.43
CA PRO A 164 19.62 -28.82 6.22
C PRO A 164 19.90 -29.70 7.43
N SER A 165 18.84 -30.13 8.12
CA SER A 165 18.97 -31.16 9.14
C SER A 165 19.56 -32.42 8.50
N PRO A 166 20.49 -33.13 9.19
CA PRO A 166 21.01 -34.40 8.68
C PRO A 166 19.87 -35.39 8.39
N PRO A 167 20.06 -36.34 7.46
CA PRO A 167 18.99 -37.24 7.03
C PRO A 167 18.42 -37.99 8.23
N ARG A 168 17.13 -37.74 8.52
CA ARG A 168 16.39 -38.49 9.53
C ARG A 168 15.96 -39.84 8.96
N SER A 169 16.08 -40.87 9.80
CA SER A 169 15.74 -42.26 9.52
C SER A 169 14.31 -42.44 8.98
N PRO A 170 14.06 -43.48 8.15
CA PRO A 170 12.75 -43.71 7.55
C PRO A 170 11.75 -44.17 8.61
N GLY A 171 10.72 -43.37 8.87
CA GLY A 171 9.64 -43.72 9.79
C GLY A 171 8.43 -42.78 9.70
N ASN A 172 7.38 -43.27 9.04
CA ASN A 172 6.00 -42.78 8.92
C ASN A 172 5.76 -41.40 8.28
N ASP A 173 5.43 -41.44 6.98
CA ASP A 173 4.91 -40.33 6.18
C ASP A 173 3.39 -40.13 6.37
N ILE A 174 3.02 -39.04 7.02
CA ILE A 174 1.85 -38.23 6.64
C ILE A 174 2.38 -36.80 6.48
N THR A 175 2.89 -36.47 5.31
CA THR A 175 3.39 -35.13 4.97
C THR A 175 2.30 -34.36 4.22
N VAL A 176 1.55 -33.55 4.98
CA VAL A 176 0.62 -32.56 4.43
C VAL A 176 1.03 -31.17 4.97
N THR A 177 1.43 -30.29 4.03
CA THR A 177 1.41 -28.80 4.11
C THR A 177 2.27 -28.02 5.12
N GLU A 178 3.44 -28.48 5.57
CA GLU A 178 4.31 -27.65 6.45
C GLU A 178 5.01 -26.47 5.72
N ALA A 179 5.09 -26.50 4.39
CA ALA A 179 5.81 -25.48 3.65
C ALA A 179 5.11 -24.12 3.69
N GLY A 180 3.77 -24.07 3.56
CA GLY A 180 2.96 -22.84 3.50
C GLY A 180 2.99 -22.05 4.80
N GLU A 181 2.65 -22.72 5.92
CA GLU A 181 2.56 -22.11 7.26
C GLU A 181 3.88 -21.47 7.72
N SER A 182 5.03 -22.07 7.35
CA SER A 182 6.35 -21.52 7.69
C SER A 182 6.68 -20.22 6.95
N SER A 183 6.13 -19.99 5.76
CA SER A 183 6.39 -18.78 4.97
C SER A 183 5.56 -17.61 5.48
N ASP A 184 4.29 -17.87 5.76
CA ASP A 184 3.36 -16.87 6.29
C ASP A 184 3.85 -16.37 7.66
N LYS A 185 4.39 -17.29 8.48
CA LYS A 185 5.03 -16.92 9.73
C LYS A 185 6.23 -16.00 9.53
N ALA A 186 7.12 -16.30 8.57
CA ALA A 186 8.30 -15.48 8.33
C ALA A 186 7.93 -14.08 7.80
N CYS A 187 6.89 -13.97 6.98
CA CYS A 187 6.34 -12.68 6.55
C CYS A 187 5.73 -11.90 7.71
N SER A 188 4.97 -12.58 8.57
CA SER A 188 4.39 -11.99 9.79
C SER A 188 5.47 -11.50 10.76
N ASP A 189 6.51 -12.32 11.01
CA ASP A 189 7.65 -11.96 11.84
C ASP A 189 8.39 -10.73 11.27
N ALA A 190 8.56 -10.67 9.94
CA ALA A 190 9.14 -9.52 9.24
C ALA A 190 8.28 -8.26 9.41
N SER A 191 6.97 -8.33 9.17
CA SER A 191 6.06 -7.20 9.39
C SER A 191 6.09 -6.71 10.84
N ILE A 192 6.04 -7.61 11.82
CA ILE A 192 6.11 -7.26 13.25
C ILE A 192 7.44 -6.58 13.58
N LEU A 193 8.55 -7.08 13.06
CA LEU A 193 9.87 -6.52 13.33
C LEU A 193 10.04 -5.13 12.70
N LEU A 194 9.54 -4.93 11.48
CA LEU A 194 9.49 -3.61 10.83
C LEU A 194 8.63 -2.62 11.61
N THR A 195 7.44 -3.03 12.06
CA THR A 195 6.58 -2.19 12.92
C THR A 195 7.28 -1.83 14.23
N LYS A 196 7.92 -2.80 14.90
CA LYS A 196 8.68 -2.53 16.13
C LYS A 196 9.87 -1.61 15.89
N LEU A 197 10.56 -1.77 14.77
CA LEU A 197 11.68 -0.91 14.39
C LEU A 197 11.21 0.53 14.16
N ALA A 198 10.07 0.74 13.50
CA ALA A 198 9.48 2.06 13.31
C ALA A 198 9.16 2.73 14.66
N LEU A 199 8.52 1.99 15.57
CA LEU A 199 8.22 2.48 16.93
C LEU A 199 9.50 2.79 17.72
N ALA A 200 10.52 1.93 17.64
CA ALA A 200 11.81 2.14 18.30
C ALA A 200 12.56 3.35 17.74
N ARG A 201 12.32 3.72 16.48
CA ARG A 201 12.82 4.94 15.83
C ARG A 201 11.90 6.15 16.01
N HIS A 202 10.98 6.08 16.96
CA HIS A 202 10.08 7.17 17.35
C HIS A 202 9.11 7.61 16.24
N SER A 203 8.63 6.68 15.41
CA SER A 203 7.46 6.96 14.56
C SER A 203 6.28 7.38 15.44
N THR A 204 5.66 8.51 15.11
CA THR A 204 4.50 9.06 15.81
C THR A 204 3.18 8.75 15.11
N ASP A 205 3.22 8.06 13.97
CA ASP A 205 2.05 7.76 13.15
C ASP A 205 1.60 6.30 13.30
N ASN A 206 0.46 5.97 12.70
CA ASN A 206 -0.01 4.61 12.50
C ASN A 206 0.92 3.87 11.54
N VAL A 207 1.38 2.69 11.98
CA VAL A 207 2.32 1.87 11.20
C VAL A 207 1.61 0.61 10.72
N SER A 208 1.39 0.53 9.40
CA SER A 208 0.84 -0.66 8.73
C SER A 208 1.89 -1.22 7.77
N VAL A 209 2.17 -2.53 7.86
CA VAL A 209 3.21 -3.18 7.05
C VAL A 209 2.75 -4.54 6.55
N VAL A 210 2.81 -4.74 5.23
CA VAL A 210 2.56 -6.03 4.56
C VAL A 210 3.85 -6.49 3.88
N VAL A 211 4.26 -7.72 4.15
CA VAL A 211 5.43 -8.37 3.54
C VAL A 211 4.94 -9.58 2.76
N VAL A 212 5.39 -9.71 1.51
CA VAL A 212 5.06 -10.83 0.61
C VAL A 212 6.36 -11.54 0.20
N ASP A 213 6.47 -12.84 0.47
CA ASP A 213 7.59 -13.68 0.00
C ASP A 213 7.41 -14.02 -1.49
N LEU A 214 8.33 -13.53 -2.33
CA LEU A 214 8.25 -13.69 -3.78
C LEU A 214 9.03 -14.90 -4.31
N ARG A 215 9.74 -15.63 -3.44
CA ARG A 215 10.56 -16.80 -3.84
C ARG A 215 9.73 -18.05 -4.15
N ARG A 216 8.41 -17.98 -3.98
CA ARG A 216 7.47 -19.12 -4.03
C ARG A 216 6.33 -18.95 -5.03
N SER A 217 6.20 -17.77 -5.61
CA SER A 217 5.06 -17.40 -6.47
C SER A 217 5.38 -17.54 -7.94
#